data_AF-A0A7S4MBY4-F1
#
_entry.id   AF-A0A7S4MBY4-F1
#
_cell.length_a   1.000
_cell.length_b   1.000
_cell.length_c   1.000
_cell.angle_alpha   90.00
_cell.angle_beta   90.00
_cell.angle_gamma   90.00
#
_symmetry.space_group_name_H-M   'P 1'
#
loop_
_entity.id
_entity.type
_entity.pdbx_description
1 polymer ?
#
loop_
_entity_poly.entity_id
_entity_poly.type
_entity_poly.pdbx_seq_one_letter_code
_entity_poly.pdbx_strand_id
1 'polypeptide(L)'
;RKPREVDIDIAPNGLCAFADCKMDRLQPTSYCYAHILNDPRQRLYLGCTHVLESGKKCRYPVLATQKPLLCNAHSDMGSFLGKRTRKDAAAHSQSAENEEMLAPTIHL
;
A
#
# COMPACT_ATOMS: atom_id res chain seq x y z
N ARG A 1 8.54 16.40 30.87
CA ARG A 1 8.53 15.08 30.19
C ARG A 1 9.99 14.63 30.05
N LYS A 2 10.39 13.47 30.59
CA LYS A 2 11.74 12.92 30.32
C LYS A 2 11.83 12.59 28.81
N PRO A 3 12.91 12.97 28.10
CA PRO A 3 13.15 12.47 26.75
C PRO A 3 13.18 10.94 26.81
N ARG A 4 12.55 10.27 25.83
CA ARG A 4 12.82 8.85 25.64
C ARG A 4 14.24 8.77 25.09
N GLU A 5 15.17 8.23 25.87
CA GLU A 5 16.43 7.75 25.32
C GLU A 5 16.07 6.69 24.29
N VAL A 6 16.23 7.04 23.01
CA VAL A 6 16.14 6.07 21.94
C VAL A 6 17.52 5.47 21.89
N ASP A 7 17.69 4.25 22.40
CA ASP A 7 18.91 3.48 22.20
C ASP A 7 19.01 3.21 20.70
N ILE A 8 19.77 4.07 20.01
CA ILE A 8 20.02 3.93 18.58
C ILE A 8 21.12 2.89 18.47
N ASP A 9 20.78 1.69 18.02
CA ASP A 9 21.75 0.62 17.71
C ASP A 9 22.57 1.02 16.48
N ILE A 10 23.48 1.98 16.69
CA ILE A 10 24.35 2.54 15.68
C ILE A 10 25.34 1.45 15.30
N ALA A 11 25.10 0.80 14.15
CA ALA A 11 26.13 0.00 13.47
C ALA A 11 27.48 0.75 13.51
N PRO A 12 28.56 0.10 13.98
CA PRO A 12 29.77 0.78 14.46
C PRO A 12 30.52 1.55 13.37
N ASN A 13 30.23 1.31 12.09
CA ASN A 13 30.91 1.86 10.92
C ASN A 13 30.02 2.76 10.06
N GLY A 14 28.80 3.10 10.49
CA GLY A 14 27.86 3.87 9.67
C GLY A 14 27.26 3.10 8.49
N LEU A 15 27.61 1.83 8.31
CA LEU A 15 27.07 0.98 7.26
C LEU A 15 25.75 0.35 7.67
N CYS A 16 25.03 -0.16 6.67
CA CYS A 16 23.83 -0.96 6.86
C CYS A 16 24.14 -2.22 7.68
N ALA A 17 23.30 -2.52 8.65
CA ALA A 17 23.38 -3.73 9.49
C ALA A 17 22.89 -5.01 8.78
N PHE A 18 22.44 -4.93 7.52
CA PHE A 18 22.00 -6.09 6.76
C PHE A 18 23.23 -6.87 6.26
N ALA A 19 23.19 -8.19 6.35
CA ALA A 19 24.30 -9.06 5.98
C ALA A 19 24.83 -8.75 4.57
N ASP A 20 26.15 -8.68 4.44
CA ASP A 20 26.87 -8.37 3.19
C ASP A 20 26.51 -7.04 2.50
N CYS A 21 25.78 -6.14 3.19
CA CYS A 21 25.47 -4.82 2.67
C CYS A 21 26.58 -3.82 3.03
N LYS A 22 27.16 -3.18 2.01
CA LYS A 22 28.21 -2.16 2.17
C LYS A 22 27.70 -0.73 1.96
N MET A 23 26.38 -0.55 1.86
CA MET A 23 25.76 0.76 1.70
C MET A 23 25.71 1.49 3.03
N ASP A 24 25.82 2.81 2.98
CA ASP A 24 25.62 3.65 4.16
C ASP A 24 24.20 3.49 4.70
N ARG A 25 24.09 3.45 6.02
CA ARG A 25 22.79 3.45 6.68
C ARG A 25 22.14 4.83 6.57
N LEU A 26 20.82 4.85 6.61
CA LEU A 26 20.07 6.09 6.73
C LEU A 26 20.00 6.48 8.21
N GLN A 27 20.79 7.46 8.68
CA GLN A 27 20.70 7.90 10.08
C GLN A 27 19.29 8.45 10.42
N PRO A 28 18.77 8.19 11.63
CA PRO A 28 19.38 7.46 12.75
C PRO A 28 19.23 5.93 12.68
N THR A 29 18.74 5.36 11.59
CA THR A 29 18.45 3.93 11.47
C THR A 29 19.72 3.12 11.25
N SER A 30 19.66 1.81 11.54
CA SER A 30 20.77 0.89 11.34
C SER A 30 20.84 0.33 9.90
N TYR A 31 19.91 0.71 9.01
CA TYR A 31 19.77 0.11 7.68
C TYR A 31 19.84 1.17 6.57
N CYS A 32 20.31 0.78 5.39
CA CYS A 32 20.25 1.62 4.20
C CYS A 32 18.82 1.68 3.64
N TYR A 33 18.56 2.57 2.69
CA TYR A 33 17.23 2.72 2.09
C TYR A 33 16.68 1.41 1.51
N ALA A 34 17.50 0.60 0.84
CA ALA A 34 17.08 -0.67 0.25
C ALA A 34 16.67 -1.72 1.31
N HIS A 35 17.28 -1.68 2.49
CA HIS A 35 17.04 -2.64 3.57
C HIS A 35 16.24 -2.06 4.74
N ILE A 36 15.75 -0.83 4.63
CA ILE A 36 15.09 -0.11 5.71
C ILE A 36 13.83 -0.81 6.23
N LEU A 37 13.19 -1.63 5.40
CA LEU A 37 12.00 -2.42 5.76
C LEU A 37 12.34 -3.74 6.47
N ASN A 38 13.62 -4.09 6.60
CA ASN A 38 14.08 -5.23 7.39
C ASN A 38 14.33 -4.84 8.86
N ASP A 39 14.33 -3.54 9.17
CA ASP A 39 14.46 -3.05 10.53
C ASP A 39 13.16 -3.27 11.32
N PRO A 40 13.15 -4.14 12.35
CA PRO A 40 11.94 -4.41 13.14
C PRO A 40 11.51 -3.20 13.98
N ARG A 41 12.41 -2.23 14.21
CA ARG A 41 12.16 -1.01 14.98
C ARG A 41 11.77 0.16 14.08
N GLN A 42 11.79 0.01 12.75
CA GLN A 42 11.47 1.08 11.82
C GLN A 42 9.99 1.47 11.87
N ARG A 43 9.73 2.78 12.02
CA ARG A 43 8.37 3.35 12.08
C ARG A 43 8.13 4.47 11.05
N LEU A 44 9.19 5.02 10.47
CA LEU A 44 9.14 6.11 9.50
C LEU A 44 8.84 5.61 8.09
N TYR A 45 9.33 4.41 7.75
CA TYR A 45 9.14 3.80 6.43
C TYR A 45 8.26 2.56 6.54
N LEU A 46 7.31 2.42 5.62
CA LEU A 46 6.47 1.26 5.42
C LEU A 46 6.59 0.79 3.96
N GLY A 47 6.31 -0.49 3.72
CA GLY A 47 6.29 -1.01 2.36
C GLY A 47 5.07 -0.50 1.58
N CYS A 48 5.27 -0.22 0.29
CA CYS A 48 4.18 0.08 -0.63
C CYS A 48 3.07 -0.98 -0.57
N THR A 49 1.81 -0.58 -0.61
CA THR A 49 0.66 -1.50 -0.48
C THR A 49 0.14 -2.00 -1.83
N HIS A 50 0.71 -1.57 -2.96
CA HIS A 50 0.32 -2.03 -4.29
C HIS A 50 0.60 -3.53 -4.45
N VAL A 51 -0.34 -4.26 -5.04
CA VAL A 51 -0.20 -5.68 -5.37
C VAL A 51 0.11 -5.79 -6.86
N LEU A 52 1.27 -6.36 -7.18
CA LEU A 52 1.69 -6.63 -8.55
C LEU A 52 0.78 -7.71 -9.17
N GLU A 53 0.80 -7.82 -10.50
CA GLU A 53 0.05 -8.84 -11.24
C GLU A 53 0.39 -10.27 -10.80
N SER A 54 1.63 -10.49 -10.34
CA SER A 54 2.10 -11.75 -9.75
C SER A 54 1.49 -12.08 -8.37
N GLY A 55 0.65 -11.21 -7.80
CA GLY A 55 0.08 -11.34 -6.46
C GLY A 55 1.01 -10.92 -5.33
N LYS A 56 2.28 -10.59 -5.61
CA LYS A 56 3.24 -10.09 -4.62
C LYS A 56 3.01 -8.61 -4.34
N LYS A 57 3.19 -8.19 -3.08
CA LYS A 57 3.17 -6.76 -2.72
C LYS A 57 4.46 -6.08 -3.16
N CYS A 58 4.34 -4.86 -3.68
CA CYS A 58 5.49 -3.98 -3.84
C CYS A 58 6.17 -3.78 -2.48
N ARG A 59 7.50 -3.88 -2.41
CA ARG A 59 8.27 -3.67 -1.17
C ARG A 59 9.09 -2.38 -1.20
N TYR A 60 8.71 -1.44 -2.05
CA TYR A 60 9.39 -0.14 -2.10
C TYR A 60 9.10 0.65 -0.80
N PRO A 61 10.11 1.24 -0.14
CA PRO A 61 9.90 2.02 1.08
C PRO A 61 9.14 3.32 0.81
N VAL A 62 8.10 3.59 1.60
CA VAL A 62 7.24 4.78 1.54
C VAL A 62 7.15 5.39 2.94
N LEU A 63 7.09 6.72 3.05
CA LEU A 63 6.90 7.38 4.35
C LEU A 63 5.56 7.00 4.98
N ALA A 64 5.56 6.67 6.27
CA ALA A 64 4.35 6.23 7.00
C ALA A 64 3.24 7.29 7.03
N THR A 65 3.60 8.56 6.86
CA THR A 65 2.70 9.72 6.76
C THR A 65 1.98 9.82 5.41
N GLN A 66 2.53 9.21 4.35
CA GLN A 66 1.93 9.24 3.02
C GLN A 66 0.68 8.37 2.97
N LYS A 67 -0.42 8.93 2.44
CA LYS A 67 -1.70 8.23 2.24
C LYS A 67 -2.18 8.49 0.80
N PRO A 68 -2.47 7.43 0.01
CA PRO A 68 -2.25 6.01 0.31
C PRO A 68 -0.74 5.65 0.37
N LEU A 69 -0.40 4.49 0.96
CA LEU A 69 0.99 4.00 1.04
C LEU A 69 1.47 3.44 -0.31
N LEU A 70 1.52 4.29 -1.34
CA LEU A 70 1.97 3.93 -2.69
C LEU A 70 3.31 4.60 -2.97
N CYS A 71 4.28 3.89 -3.56
CA CYS A 71 5.50 4.54 -4.04
C CYS A 71 5.20 5.38 -5.28
N ASN A 72 6.11 6.27 -5.70
CA ASN A 72 5.89 7.18 -6.83
C ASN A 72 5.41 6.45 -8.10
N ALA A 73 6.03 5.31 -8.41
CA ALA A 73 5.64 4.48 -9.56
C ALA A 73 4.18 3.96 -9.48
N HIS A 74 3.64 3.76 -8.28
CA HIS A 74 2.28 3.27 -8.06
C HIS A 74 1.30 4.35 -7.60
N SER A 75 1.75 5.51 -7.13
CA SER A 75 0.88 6.67 -6.83
C SER A 75 0.36 7.29 -8.11
N ASP A 76 1.23 7.39 -9.12
CA ASP A 76 0.90 8.04 -10.39
C ASP A 76 -0.01 7.14 -11.24
N MET A 77 0.11 5.81 -11.05
CA MET A 77 -0.77 4.79 -11.64
C MET A 77 -2.13 4.67 -10.90
N GLY A 78 -2.22 5.18 -9.66
CA GLY A 78 -3.42 5.13 -8.81
C GLY A 78 -4.65 5.84 -9.39
N SER A 79 -4.48 6.63 -10.45
CA SER A 79 -5.57 7.29 -11.17
C SER A 79 -6.34 6.37 -12.14
N PHE A 80 -5.85 5.14 -12.42
CA PHE A 80 -6.45 4.29 -13.47
C PHE A 80 -7.23 3.06 -12.99
N LEU A 81 -7.15 2.64 -11.72
CA LEU A 81 -7.87 1.44 -11.23
C LEU A 81 -8.75 1.69 -9.99
N GLY A 82 -9.59 2.72 -10.08
CA GLY A 82 -10.73 2.94 -9.19
C GLY A 82 -12.05 2.32 -9.67
N LYS A 83 -12.07 1.09 -10.21
CA LYS A 83 -13.31 0.32 -10.46
C LYS A 83 -13.09 -1.18 -10.28
N ARG A 84 -13.04 -1.64 -9.03
CA ARG A 84 -13.42 -3.02 -8.69
C ARG A 84 -14.46 -2.95 -7.58
N THR A 85 -15.72 -2.81 -7.99
CA THR A 85 -16.86 -3.10 -7.12
C THR A 85 -16.81 -4.59 -6.79
N ARG A 86 -16.66 -4.93 -5.51
CA ARG A 86 -16.97 -6.28 -5.04
C ARG A 86 -18.49 -6.39 -5.04
N LYS A 87 -19.07 -6.93 -6.11
CA LYS A 87 -20.42 -7.50 -6.08
C LYS A 87 -20.25 -8.93 -5.58
N ASP A 88 -20.40 -9.15 -4.28
CA ASP A 88 -20.61 -10.49 -3.77
C ASP A 88 -22.06 -10.90 -4.07
N ALA A 89 -22.18 -12.06 -4.72
CA ALA A 89 -23.40 -12.62 -5.26
C ALA A 89 -24.30 -13.20 -4.16
N ALA A 90 -25.58 -12.90 -4.22
CA ALA A 90 -26.63 -13.82 -3.79
C ALA A 90 -27.42 -14.21 -5.04
N ALA A 91 -27.30 -15.48 -5.40
CA ALA A 91 -27.99 -16.11 -6.51
C ALA A 91 -29.51 -16.15 -6.26
N HIS A 92 -30.30 -15.88 -7.29
CA HIS A 92 -31.40 -16.78 -7.68
C HIS A 92 -31.88 -16.45 -9.09
N SER A 93 -31.72 -17.41 -9.98
CA SER A 93 -32.29 -17.47 -11.33
C SER A 93 -33.74 -17.91 -11.26
N GLN A 94 -34.68 -17.07 -11.70
CA GLN A 94 -35.96 -17.51 -12.26
C GLN A 94 -36.32 -16.59 -13.43
N SER A 95 -36.23 -17.14 -14.63
CA SER A 95 -36.90 -16.66 -15.82
C SER A 95 -38.39 -16.91 -15.67
N ALA A 96 -39.22 -15.92 -16.00
CA ALA A 96 -40.09 -15.93 -17.18
C ALA A 96 -41.36 -15.08 -16.99
N GLU A 97 -41.71 -14.40 -18.08
CA GLU A 97 -43.06 -14.11 -18.58
C GLU A 97 -44.13 -13.50 -17.65
N ASN A 98 -44.36 -12.19 -17.82
CA ASN A 98 -45.71 -11.66 -18.06
C ASN A 98 -45.67 -10.23 -18.62
N GLU A 99 -46.35 -10.05 -19.74
CA GLU A 99 -46.68 -8.77 -20.37
C GLU A 99 -47.60 -7.92 -19.47
N GLU A 100 -47.38 -6.61 -19.42
CA GLU A 100 -48.43 -5.67 -19.86
C GLU A 100 -47.84 -4.29 -20.16
N MET A 101 -47.98 -3.89 -21.41
CA MET A 101 -47.79 -2.55 -21.94
C MET A 101 -48.84 -1.59 -21.38
N LEU A 102 -48.43 -0.47 -20.77
CA LEU A 102 -49.28 0.71 -20.77
C LEU A 102 -48.44 2.00 -20.92
N ALA A 103 -48.77 2.75 -21.98
CA ALA A 103 -48.06 3.90 -22.52
C ALA A 103 -48.13 5.16 -21.60
N PRO A 104 -47.20 6.12 -21.78
CA PRO A 104 -47.16 7.34 -20.99
C PRO A 104 -48.23 8.36 -21.44
N THR A 105 -49.09 8.81 -20.53
CA THR A 105 -49.94 9.98 -20.76
C THR A 105 -49.16 11.25 -20.44
N ILE A 106 -48.89 12.02 -21.50
CA ILE A 106 -48.43 13.41 -21.43
C ILE A 106 -49.63 14.27 -21.00
N HIS A 107 -49.51 14.98 -19.89
CA HIS A 107 -50.44 16.06 -19.54
C HIS A 107 -49.95 17.37 -20.18
N LEU A 108 -50.87 18.06 -20.86
CA LEU A 108 -50.70 19.40 -21.45
C LEU A 108 -50.41 20.46 -20.38
#